data_AF-A0A2N9MJQ0-F1
#
_entry.id   AF-A0A2N9MJQ0-F1
#
_cell.length_a   1.000
_cell.length_b   1.000
_cell.length_c   1.000
_cell.angle_alpha   90.00
_cell.angle_beta   90.00
_cell.angle_gamma   90.00
#
_symmetry.space_group_name_H-M   'P 1'
#
loop_
_entity.id
_entity.type
_entity.pdbx_description
1 polymer ?
#
loop_
_entity_poly.entity_id
_entity_poly.type
_entity_poly.pdbx_seq_one_letter_code
_entity_poly.pdbx_strand_id
1 'polypeptide(L)'
;MSPGTISRALSLKVQRQEKSEWCWAAVSVSVDLFFRSDSTHTQCDIAGSVLDLPCCNGAEPAPSAACNTPHALHPVLGHYHLLAGDPILKPLTFDQVRSEIDAGRPVCALIKWLDNHGQVTDRGHFVALNGYRVTPAQKQFVSITDPMYGSSEIDFLQLISEKGGYRDGRGVWFASFLVANEAAS
;
A
#
# COMPACT_ATOMS: atom_id res chain seq x y z
N MET A 1 -24.59 11.05 -1.63
CA MET A 1 -24.01 10.69 -2.95
C MET A 1 -24.89 11.28 -4.03
N SER A 2 -24.33 11.94 -5.04
CA SER A 2 -25.12 12.45 -6.17
C SER A 2 -25.70 11.27 -6.98
N PRO A 3 -26.92 11.39 -7.52
CA PRO A 3 -27.50 10.37 -8.39
C PRO A 3 -26.51 9.95 -9.50
N GLY A 4 -26.32 8.65 -9.69
CA GLY A 4 -25.43 8.11 -10.73
C GLY A 4 -23.94 8.01 -10.38
N THR A 5 -23.54 8.33 -9.14
CA THR A 5 -22.18 8.02 -8.65
C THR A 5 -22.13 6.59 -8.10
N ILE A 6 -21.16 5.80 -8.55
CA ILE A 6 -20.88 4.45 -8.00
C ILE A 6 -19.58 4.55 -7.20
N SER A 7 -19.57 4.09 -5.96
CA SER A 7 -18.36 4.12 -5.14
C SER A 7 -18.36 3.04 -4.10
N ARG A 8 -17.16 2.58 -3.73
CA ARG A 8 -16.93 1.71 -2.57
C ARG A 8 -15.61 2.09 -1.92
N ALA A 9 -15.58 2.04 -0.59
CA ALA A 9 -14.37 2.21 0.19
C ALA A 9 -14.34 1.20 1.34
N LEU A 10 -13.16 0.63 1.59
CA LEU A 10 -12.86 -0.22 2.72
C LEU A 10 -12.44 0.62 3.91
N SER A 11 -12.61 0.09 5.12
CA SER A 11 -12.23 0.76 6.37
C SER A 11 -10.71 0.81 6.60
N LEU A 12 -9.89 0.14 5.75
CA LEU A 12 -8.43 0.19 5.83
C LEU A 12 -7.96 1.64 5.87
N LYS A 13 -7.18 1.96 6.91
CA LYS A 13 -6.38 3.17 7.02
C LYS A 13 -4.95 2.75 7.33
N VAL A 14 -4.03 3.03 6.42
CA VAL A 14 -2.62 2.75 6.66
C VAL A 14 -2.10 3.69 7.74
N GLN A 15 -1.51 3.10 8.77
CA GLN A 15 -0.87 3.82 9.86
C GLN A 15 0.27 4.69 9.34
N ARG A 16 0.57 5.78 10.05
CA ARG A 16 1.75 6.58 9.73
C ARG A 16 3.00 5.74 9.97
N GLN A 17 3.95 5.76 9.03
CA GLN A 17 5.23 5.06 9.23
C GLN A 17 6.01 5.67 10.40
N GLU A 18 6.49 4.82 11.31
CA GLU A 18 7.17 5.27 12.53
C GLU A 18 8.66 5.59 12.31
N LYS A 19 9.24 5.10 11.21
CA LYS A 19 10.58 5.48 10.73
C LYS A 19 10.55 5.84 9.25
N SER A 20 11.60 6.52 8.75
CA SER A 20 11.63 7.03 7.37
C SER A 20 11.61 5.93 6.30
N GLU A 21 12.13 4.75 6.60
CA GLU A 21 12.20 3.62 5.66
C GLU A 21 11.10 2.56 5.88
N TRP A 22 10.13 2.82 6.76
CA TRP A 22 9.16 1.84 7.24
C TRP A 22 7.79 1.87 6.53
N CYS A 23 7.72 2.42 5.32
CA CYS A 23 6.48 2.36 4.54
C CYS A 23 5.99 0.90 4.34
N TRP A 24 6.91 -0.05 4.19
CA TRP A 24 6.60 -1.48 4.07
C TRP A 24 6.02 -2.08 5.35
N ALA A 25 6.56 -1.72 6.52
CA ALA A 25 6.07 -2.20 7.82
C ALA A 25 4.70 -1.59 8.13
N ALA A 26 4.54 -0.29 7.89
CA ALA A 26 3.29 0.44 8.07
C ALA A 26 2.15 -0.12 7.21
N VAL A 27 2.40 -0.41 5.93
CA VAL A 27 1.42 -1.06 5.05
C VAL A 27 1.10 -2.47 5.56
N SER A 28 2.11 -3.28 5.89
CA SER A 28 1.93 -4.66 6.31
C SER A 28 1.09 -4.78 7.58
N VAL A 29 1.43 -4.03 8.64
CA VAL A 29 0.68 -4.06 9.91
C VAL A 29 -0.76 -3.59 9.73
N SER A 30 -0.97 -2.59 8.86
CA SER A 30 -2.30 -2.04 8.62
C SER A 30 -3.19 -3.02 7.85
N VAL A 31 -2.62 -3.78 6.91
CA VAL A 31 -3.31 -4.86 6.20
C VAL A 31 -3.63 -6.01 7.14
N ASP A 32 -2.67 -6.40 7.99
CA ASP A 32 -2.88 -7.44 9.01
C ASP A 32 -4.04 -7.09 9.94
N LEU A 33 -4.02 -5.90 10.55
CA LEU A 33 -5.08 -5.40 11.43
C LEU A 33 -6.44 -5.22 10.70
N PHE A 34 -6.41 -4.90 9.41
CA PHE A 34 -7.62 -4.79 8.61
C PHE A 34 -8.33 -6.14 8.44
N PHE A 35 -7.56 -7.21 8.22
CA PHE A 35 -8.12 -8.56 8.08
C PHE A 35 -8.33 -9.26 9.43
N ARG A 36 -7.51 -8.94 10.42
CA ARG A 36 -7.42 -9.59 11.74
C ARG A 36 -7.44 -8.50 12.80
N SER A 37 -8.63 -8.06 13.19
CA SER A 37 -8.80 -6.93 14.11
C SER A 37 -8.27 -7.18 15.53
N ASP A 38 -8.00 -8.44 15.86
CA ASP A 38 -7.41 -8.91 17.11
C ASP A 38 -5.87 -9.08 17.04
N SER A 39 -5.26 -8.85 15.87
CA SER A 39 -3.81 -8.85 15.74
C SER A 39 -3.19 -7.81 16.68
N THR A 40 -2.09 -8.21 17.31
CA THR A 40 -1.31 -7.35 18.21
C THR A 40 -0.01 -6.88 17.56
N HIS A 41 0.23 -7.19 16.28
CA HIS A 41 1.46 -6.78 15.61
C HIS A 41 1.57 -5.25 15.54
N THR A 42 2.77 -4.76 15.76
CA THR A 42 3.17 -3.36 15.53
C THR A 42 4.12 -3.26 14.32
N GLN A 43 4.42 -2.05 13.85
CA GLN A 43 5.42 -1.89 12.78
C GLN A 43 6.80 -2.33 13.25
N CYS A 44 7.14 -2.10 14.53
CA CYS A 44 8.42 -2.52 15.06
C CYS A 44 8.52 -4.04 15.20
N ASP A 45 7.43 -4.75 15.53
CA ASP A 45 7.42 -6.22 15.60
C ASP A 45 7.70 -6.81 14.22
N ILE A 46 6.99 -6.29 13.21
CA ILE A 46 7.22 -6.66 11.81
C ILE A 46 8.65 -6.35 11.39
N ALA A 47 9.16 -5.16 11.73
CA ALA A 47 10.52 -4.77 11.39
C ALA A 47 11.57 -5.68 12.04
N GLY A 48 11.40 -5.98 13.33
CA GLY A 48 12.32 -6.83 14.07
C GLY A 48 12.34 -8.26 13.56
N SER A 49 11.17 -8.81 13.25
CA SER A 49 11.03 -10.16 12.68
C SER A 49 11.65 -10.29 11.29
N VAL A 50 11.46 -9.29 10.42
CA VAL A 50 11.94 -9.33 9.03
C VAL A 50 13.44 -9.04 8.94
N LEU A 51 13.94 -8.13 9.77
CA LEU A 51 15.36 -7.74 9.77
C LEU A 51 16.24 -8.62 10.66
N ASP A 52 15.63 -9.51 11.46
CA ASP A 52 16.32 -10.30 12.50
C ASP A 52 17.10 -9.39 13.47
N LEU A 53 16.43 -8.34 13.97
CA LEU A 53 17.02 -7.31 14.82
C LEU A 53 16.06 -6.90 15.96
N PRO A 54 16.57 -6.44 17.11
CA PRO A 54 15.75 -5.89 18.18
C PRO A 54 15.24 -4.48 17.81
N CYS A 55 14.18 -4.43 17.01
CA CYS A 55 13.61 -3.17 16.52
C CYS A 55 12.50 -2.58 17.38
N CYS A 56 12.08 -3.29 18.43
CA CYS A 56 11.15 -2.80 19.43
C CYS A 56 11.84 -2.55 20.78
N ASN A 57 11.36 -1.54 21.50
CA ASN A 57 11.57 -1.33 22.93
C ASN A 57 10.20 -1.32 23.62
N GLY A 58 9.73 -2.50 24.03
CA GLY A 58 8.31 -2.68 24.37
C GLY A 58 7.47 -2.65 23.08
N ALA A 59 6.43 -1.82 23.02
CA ALA A 59 5.60 -1.64 21.82
C ALA A 59 6.07 -0.49 20.92
N GLU A 60 7.14 0.22 21.30
CA GLU A 60 7.64 1.40 20.59
C GLU A 60 8.87 1.05 19.75
N PRO A 61 9.11 1.75 18.62
CA PRO A 61 10.31 1.55 17.83
C PRO A 61 11.60 1.83 18.61
N ALA A 62 12.53 0.87 18.62
CA ALA A 62 13.86 1.07 19.19
C ALA A 62 14.63 2.18 18.44
N PRO A 63 15.53 2.94 19.10
CA PRO A 63 16.30 4.02 18.47
C PRO A 63 17.39 3.54 17.51
N SER A 64 17.47 2.23 17.21
CA SER A 64 18.48 1.63 16.35
C SER A 64 18.37 2.13 14.90
N ALA A 65 19.47 2.66 14.37
CA ALA A 65 19.57 3.05 12.96
C ALA A 65 19.50 1.84 12.02
N ALA A 66 20.02 0.68 12.45
CA ALA A 66 19.95 -0.57 11.69
C ALA A 66 18.52 -1.08 11.49
N CYS A 67 17.58 -0.62 12.30
CA CYS A 67 16.17 -0.92 12.12
C CYS A 67 15.52 -0.05 11.05
N ASN A 68 16.03 1.16 10.78
CA ASN A 68 15.49 2.07 9.76
C ASN A 68 16.00 1.69 8.36
N THR A 69 15.63 0.51 7.88
CA THR A 69 16.13 -0.05 6.61
C THR A 69 14.97 -0.31 5.65
N PRO A 70 15.13 0.03 4.35
CA PRO A 70 14.12 -0.26 3.34
C PRO A 70 14.03 -1.78 3.11
N HIS A 71 12.83 -2.28 2.84
CA HIS A 71 12.60 -3.69 2.55
C HIS A 71 11.52 -3.87 1.47
N ALA A 72 11.58 -4.99 0.75
CA ALA A 72 10.52 -5.37 -0.19
C ALA A 72 9.25 -5.78 0.57
N LEU A 73 8.07 -5.38 0.06
CA LEU A 73 6.78 -5.67 0.70
C LEU A 73 6.34 -7.13 0.54
N HIS A 74 6.59 -7.74 -0.63
CA HIS A 74 6.17 -9.12 -0.94
C HIS A 74 6.63 -10.16 0.10
N PRO A 75 7.92 -10.31 0.43
CA PRO A 75 8.34 -11.31 1.41
C PRO A 75 7.74 -11.06 2.80
N VAL A 76 7.46 -9.80 3.16
CA VAL A 76 6.83 -9.44 4.43
C VAL A 76 5.38 -9.90 4.45
N LEU A 77 4.57 -9.50 3.46
CA LEU A 77 3.18 -9.94 3.36
C LEU A 77 3.07 -11.47 3.26
N GLY A 78 4.01 -12.13 2.58
CA GLY A 78 4.07 -13.59 2.49
C GLY A 78 4.34 -14.25 3.84
N HIS A 79 5.29 -13.72 4.62
CA HIS A 79 5.61 -14.20 5.97
C HIS A 79 4.38 -14.16 6.91
N TYR A 80 3.52 -13.15 6.75
CA TYR A 80 2.29 -13.01 7.55
C TYR A 80 1.05 -13.67 6.93
N HIS A 81 1.20 -14.44 5.83
CA HIS A 81 0.09 -15.08 5.10
C HIS A 81 -0.99 -14.09 4.65
N LEU A 82 -0.55 -12.94 4.12
CA LEU A 82 -1.44 -11.86 3.66
C LEU A 82 -1.46 -11.71 2.13
N LEU A 83 -0.65 -12.48 1.39
CA LEU A 83 -0.61 -12.40 -0.08
C LEU A 83 -1.66 -13.27 -0.74
N ALA A 84 -2.26 -12.76 -1.81
CA ALA A 84 -3.14 -13.51 -2.71
C ALA A 84 -2.45 -13.90 -4.03
N GLY A 85 -1.12 -14.05 -4.00
CA GLY A 85 -0.29 -14.42 -5.16
C GLY A 85 1.01 -13.62 -5.28
N ASP A 86 1.72 -13.86 -6.38
CA ASP A 86 2.98 -13.19 -6.71
C ASP A 86 2.79 -11.71 -7.06
N PRO A 87 3.83 -10.86 -6.92
CA PRO A 87 3.76 -9.46 -7.30
C PRO A 87 3.49 -9.28 -8.79
N ILE A 88 2.60 -8.35 -9.11
CA ILE A 88 2.29 -7.97 -10.48
C ILE A 88 3.10 -6.72 -10.82
N LEU A 89 4.09 -6.83 -11.71
CA LEU A 89 5.03 -5.75 -12.06
C LEU A 89 4.43 -4.69 -13.02
N LYS A 90 3.22 -4.21 -12.70
CA LYS A 90 2.50 -3.15 -13.40
C LYS A 90 1.30 -2.66 -12.57
N PRO A 91 0.70 -1.50 -12.93
CA PRO A 91 -0.63 -1.14 -12.45
C PRO A 91 -1.69 -2.19 -12.81
N LEU A 92 -2.69 -2.34 -11.94
CA LEU A 92 -3.91 -3.06 -12.27
C LEU A 92 -4.80 -2.21 -13.20
N THR A 93 -5.72 -2.84 -13.92
CA THR A 93 -6.82 -2.12 -14.59
C THR A 93 -7.83 -1.62 -13.56
N PHE A 94 -8.67 -0.63 -13.93
CA PHE A 94 -9.69 -0.12 -13.02
C PHE A 94 -10.67 -1.23 -12.59
N ASP A 95 -11.07 -2.11 -13.53
CA ASP A 95 -11.97 -3.22 -13.23
C ASP A 95 -11.33 -4.24 -12.28
N GLN A 96 -10.01 -4.46 -12.37
CA GLN A 96 -9.29 -5.30 -11.40
C GLN A 96 -9.26 -4.65 -10.01
N VAL A 97 -8.93 -3.36 -9.91
CA VAL A 97 -9.00 -2.63 -8.62
C VAL A 97 -10.42 -2.69 -8.05
N ARG A 98 -11.43 -2.40 -8.87
CA ARG A 98 -12.83 -2.49 -8.47
C ARG A 98 -13.18 -3.88 -7.95
N SER A 99 -12.78 -4.94 -8.65
CA SER A 99 -13.09 -6.32 -8.26
C SER A 99 -12.48 -6.70 -6.91
N GLU A 100 -11.24 -6.29 -6.64
CA GLU A 100 -10.60 -6.51 -5.33
C GLU A 100 -11.32 -5.75 -4.21
N ILE A 101 -11.57 -4.44 -4.42
CA ILE A 101 -12.30 -3.62 -3.45
C ILE A 101 -13.72 -4.16 -3.23
N ASP A 102 -14.37 -4.66 -4.29
CA ASP A 102 -15.70 -5.26 -4.21
C ASP A 102 -15.71 -6.59 -3.47
N ALA A 103 -14.59 -7.32 -3.49
CA ALA A 103 -14.38 -8.51 -2.70
C ALA A 103 -13.91 -8.22 -1.26
N GLY A 104 -13.83 -6.94 -0.86
CA GLY A 104 -13.39 -6.56 0.48
C GLY A 104 -11.87 -6.58 0.68
N ARG A 105 -11.10 -6.62 -0.41
CA ARG A 105 -9.63 -6.72 -0.38
C ARG A 105 -9.00 -5.42 -0.87
N PRO A 106 -8.17 -4.74 -0.07
CA PRO A 106 -7.39 -3.60 -0.55
C PRO A 106 -6.32 -4.07 -1.55
N VAL A 107 -5.75 -3.14 -2.31
CA VAL A 107 -4.62 -3.43 -3.21
C VAL A 107 -3.42 -2.66 -2.72
N CYS A 108 -2.32 -3.34 -2.41
CA CYS A 108 -1.07 -2.65 -2.10
C CYS A 108 -0.33 -2.30 -3.41
N ALA A 109 0.35 -1.16 -3.44
CA ALA A 109 1.07 -0.68 -4.61
C ALA A 109 2.46 -0.18 -4.23
N LEU A 110 3.44 -0.50 -5.08
CA LEU A 110 4.75 0.13 -5.06
C LEU A 110 4.72 1.33 -6.01
N ILE A 111 4.94 2.52 -5.45
CA ILE A 111 5.22 3.73 -6.21
C ILE A 111 6.74 3.86 -6.35
N LYS A 112 7.22 4.12 -7.57
CA LYS A 112 8.61 4.52 -7.83
C LYS A 112 8.64 5.92 -8.43
N TRP A 113 9.77 6.62 -8.31
CA TRP A 113 9.90 7.99 -8.83
C TRP A 113 10.70 8.05 -10.11
N LEU A 114 10.25 8.89 -11.03
CA LEU A 114 11.03 9.27 -12.21
C LEU A 114 12.12 10.29 -11.83
N ASP A 115 13.30 10.15 -12.44
CA ASP A 115 14.34 11.16 -12.44
C ASP A 115 14.00 12.32 -13.39
N ASN A 116 14.91 13.30 -13.51
CA ASN A 116 14.71 14.45 -14.39
C ASN A 116 14.76 14.12 -15.90
N HIS A 117 15.13 12.89 -16.24
CA HIS A 117 15.14 12.35 -17.61
C HIS A 117 13.94 11.44 -17.89
N GLY A 118 13.03 11.27 -16.92
CA GLY A 118 11.87 10.41 -17.06
C GLY A 118 12.17 8.93 -16.85
N GLN A 119 13.28 8.57 -16.21
CA GLN A 119 13.64 7.18 -15.92
C GLN A 119 13.28 6.79 -14.48
N VAL A 120 12.80 5.57 -14.28
CA VAL A 120 12.45 5.06 -12.96
C VAL A 120 13.71 4.87 -12.10
N THR A 121 13.73 5.51 -10.94
CA THR A 121 14.80 5.43 -9.94
C THR A 121 14.67 4.17 -9.06
N ASP A 122 15.58 3.99 -8.11
CA ASP A 122 15.50 2.97 -7.06
C ASP A 122 14.57 3.35 -5.89
N ARG A 123 14.26 4.64 -5.73
CA ARG A 123 13.35 5.16 -4.70
C ARG A 123 11.96 4.53 -4.84
N GLY A 124 11.50 3.91 -3.75
CA GLY A 124 10.21 3.23 -3.67
C GLY A 124 9.40 3.69 -2.46
N HIS A 125 8.08 3.64 -2.58
CA HIS A 125 7.15 3.90 -1.49
C HIS A 125 5.95 2.99 -1.61
N PHE A 126 5.59 2.30 -0.52
CA PHE A 126 4.42 1.44 -0.51
C PHE A 126 3.19 2.20 -0.01
N VAL A 127 2.08 2.04 -0.74
CA VAL A 127 0.76 2.58 -0.39
C VAL A 127 -0.30 1.49 -0.54
N ALA A 128 -1.54 1.75 -0.10
CA ALA A 128 -2.67 0.89 -0.41
C ALA A 128 -3.80 1.67 -1.08
N LEU A 129 -4.40 1.08 -2.11
CA LEU A 129 -5.69 1.49 -2.65
C LEU A 129 -6.78 0.84 -1.80
N ASN A 130 -7.69 1.65 -1.26
CA ASN A 130 -8.74 1.19 -0.36
C ASN A 130 -10.15 1.58 -0.83
N GLY A 131 -10.29 2.11 -2.05
CA GLY A 131 -11.60 2.47 -2.58
C GLY A 131 -11.55 2.96 -4.02
N TYR A 132 -12.74 3.14 -4.59
CA TYR A 132 -12.93 3.72 -5.91
C TYR A 132 -14.21 4.55 -5.97
N ARG A 133 -14.27 5.44 -6.95
CA ARG A 133 -15.45 6.24 -7.28
C ARG A 133 -15.55 6.45 -8.79
N VAL A 134 -16.74 6.24 -9.33
CA VAL A 134 -17.08 6.52 -10.73
C VAL A 134 -18.15 7.61 -10.75
N THR A 135 -17.88 8.71 -11.45
CA THR A 135 -18.82 9.82 -11.59
C THR A 135 -19.94 9.50 -12.59
N PRO A 136 -21.04 10.25 -12.63
CA PRO A 136 -22.05 10.11 -13.68
C PRO A 136 -21.46 10.26 -15.10
N ALA A 137 -20.41 11.07 -15.24
CA ALA A 137 -19.67 11.26 -16.50
C ALA A 137 -18.64 10.14 -16.79
N GLN A 138 -18.73 9.00 -16.10
CA GLN A 138 -17.84 7.84 -16.23
C GLN A 138 -16.35 8.12 -15.93
N LYS A 139 -16.03 9.22 -15.24
CA LYS A 139 -14.66 9.43 -14.73
C LYS A 139 -14.39 8.52 -13.54
N GLN A 140 -13.25 7.84 -13.58
CA GLN A 140 -12.82 6.84 -12.60
C GLN A 140 -11.78 7.44 -11.67
N PHE A 141 -12.00 7.26 -10.37
CA PHE A 141 -11.11 7.68 -9.30
C PHE A 141 -10.82 6.52 -8.37
N VAL A 142 -9.64 6.53 -7.76
CA VAL A 142 -9.27 5.58 -6.71
C VAL A 142 -8.85 6.33 -5.44
N SER A 143 -9.20 5.75 -4.30
CA SER A 143 -8.77 6.21 -2.98
C SER A 143 -7.48 5.49 -2.59
N ILE A 144 -6.50 6.27 -2.14
CA ILE A 144 -5.18 5.82 -1.68
C ILE A 144 -5.06 6.16 -0.20
N THR A 145 -4.52 5.26 0.61
CA THR A 145 -4.09 5.50 1.98
C THR A 145 -2.57 5.28 2.05
N ASP A 146 -1.85 6.32 2.51
CA ASP A 146 -0.40 6.43 2.40
C ASP A 146 0.22 6.66 3.80
N PRO A 147 1.25 5.88 4.20
CA PRO A 147 1.86 5.98 5.53
C PRO A 147 2.66 7.27 5.78
N MET A 148 3.02 8.01 4.74
CA MET A 148 3.75 9.28 4.83
C MET A 148 2.80 10.47 4.71
N TYR A 149 1.84 10.38 3.79
CA TYR A 149 1.06 11.53 3.34
C TYR A 149 -0.46 11.43 3.60
N GLY A 150 -0.92 10.37 4.25
CA GLY A 150 -2.32 10.15 4.58
C GLY A 150 -3.20 9.85 3.35
N SER A 151 -4.51 9.88 3.55
CA SER A 151 -5.46 9.50 2.49
C SER A 151 -5.60 10.58 1.41
N SER A 152 -5.75 10.13 0.16
CA SER A 152 -6.01 10.99 -1.00
C SER A 152 -6.87 10.26 -2.02
N GLU A 153 -7.49 11.01 -2.93
CA GLU A 153 -8.17 10.46 -4.09
C GLU A 153 -7.49 11.00 -5.35
N ILE A 154 -7.36 10.16 -6.37
CA ILE A 154 -6.68 10.50 -7.62
C ILE A 154 -7.48 9.96 -8.81
N ASP A 155 -7.46 10.69 -9.94
CA ASP A 155 -7.97 10.19 -11.21
C ASP A 155 -7.18 8.93 -11.61
N PHE A 156 -7.91 7.88 -11.99
CA PHE A 156 -7.30 6.58 -12.25
C PHE A 156 -6.33 6.63 -13.45
N LEU A 157 -6.68 7.37 -14.52
CA LEU A 157 -5.82 7.51 -15.70
C LEU A 157 -4.55 8.28 -15.36
N GLN A 158 -4.65 9.28 -14.48
CA GLN A 158 -3.47 9.97 -13.94
C GLN A 158 -2.57 9.02 -13.15
N LEU A 159 -3.12 8.16 -12.29
CA LEU A 159 -2.33 7.26 -11.46
C LEU A 159 -1.55 6.21 -12.27
N ILE A 160 -2.15 5.65 -13.33
CA ILE A 160 -1.50 4.62 -14.16
C ILE A 160 -0.55 5.17 -15.23
N SER A 161 -0.41 6.50 -15.31
CA SER A 161 0.49 7.14 -16.26
C SER A 161 1.95 6.74 -16.01
N GLU A 162 2.61 6.17 -17.03
CA GLU A 162 4.04 5.84 -17.01
C GLU A 162 4.93 7.11 -16.93
N LYS A 163 4.36 8.28 -17.22
CA LYS A 163 5.06 9.58 -17.11
C LYS A 163 4.96 10.20 -15.73
N GLY A 164 4.40 9.46 -14.77
CA GLY A 164 4.10 9.94 -13.44
C GLY A 164 2.70 10.56 -13.36
N GLY A 165 2.23 10.66 -12.13
CA GLY A 165 0.92 11.21 -11.80
C GLY A 165 0.64 11.18 -10.31
N TYR A 166 1.31 10.32 -9.56
CA TYR A 166 1.24 10.32 -8.10
C TYR A 166 2.01 11.51 -7.50
N ARG A 167 1.37 12.21 -6.56
CA ARG A 167 1.90 13.31 -5.74
C ARG A 167 2.55 14.43 -6.53
N ASP A 168 3.88 14.53 -6.52
CA ASP A 168 4.66 15.58 -7.20
C ASP A 168 4.62 15.46 -8.73
N GLY A 169 3.76 14.58 -9.27
CA GLY A 169 3.58 14.32 -10.68
C GLY A 169 4.62 13.36 -11.26
N ARG A 170 5.57 12.87 -10.45
CA ARG A 170 6.66 11.99 -10.90
C ARG A 170 6.60 10.58 -10.33
N GLY A 171 5.72 10.34 -9.34
CA GLY A 171 5.49 8.99 -8.85
C GLY A 171 4.69 8.17 -9.86
N VAL A 172 5.19 6.98 -10.18
CA VAL A 172 4.58 5.98 -11.06
C VAL A 172 4.18 4.76 -10.25
N TRP A 173 2.97 4.24 -10.49
CA TRP A 173 2.57 2.94 -9.96
C TRP A 173 3.35 1.84 -10.70
N PHE A 174 4.34 1.27 -10.01
CA PHE A 174 5.30 0.33 -10.61
C PHE A 174 4.88 -1.13 -10.46
N ALA A 175 4.36 -1.51 -9.28
CA ALA A 175 3.92 -2.88 -9.02
C ALA A 175 2.70 -2.93 -8.11
N SER A 176 1.95 -4.01 -8.21
CA SER A 176 0.74 -4.29 -7.44
C SER A 176 0.92 -5.57 -6.62
N PHE A 177 0.40 -5.59 -5.40
CA PHE A 177 0.39 -6.74 -4.52
C PHE A 177 -1.06 -6.96 -4.09
N LEU A 178 -1.61 -8.10 -4.47
CA LEU A 178 -2.94 -8.51 -4.05
C LEU A 178 -2.85 -9.13 -2.66
N VAL A 179 -3.77 -8.76 -1.78
CA VAL A 179 -3.78 -9.22 -0.40
C VAL A 179 -5.10 -9.87 -0.03
N ALA A 180 -5.05 -10.90 0.80
CA ALA A 180 -6.22 -11.61 1.30
C ALA A 180 -5.95 -12.11 2.72
N ASN A 181 -7.02 -12.41 3.46
CA ASN A 181 -6.93 -13.17 4.69
C ASN A 181 -6.92 -14.67 4.37
N GLU A 182 -5.83 -15.15 3.78
CA GLU A 182 -5.62 -16.59 3.64
C GLU A 182 -5.31 -17.11 5.05
N ALA A 183 -6.13 -18.03 5.57
CA ALA A 183 -5.74 -18.78 6.75
C ALA A 183 -4.45 -19.54 6.38
N ALA A 184 -3.40 -19.42 7.20
CA ALA A 184 -2.20 -20.23 7.04
C ALA A 184 -2.65 -21.69 6.90
N SER A 185 -2.38 -22.28 5.73
CA SER A 185 -2.73 -23.67 5.42
C SER A 185 -1.88 -24.62 6.23
#